data_AF-A0A0A6VFK7-F1
#
_entry.id   AF-A0A0A6VFK7-F1
#
_cell.length_a   1.000
_cell.length_b   1.000
_cell.length_c   1.000
_cell.angle_alpha   90.00
_cell.angle_beta   90.00
_cell.angle_gamma   90.00
#
_symmetry.space_group_name_H-M   'P 1'
#
loop_
_entity.id
_entity.type
_entity.pdbx_description
1 polymer ?
#
loop_
_entity_poly.entity_id
_entity_poly.type
_entity_poly.pdbx_seq_one_letter_code
_entity_poly.pdbx_strand_id
1 'polypeptide(L)' 'MCDVCNGRHVVYGYTRFGTMIQPCPNCNPKPKEQYEQEYQERMKRFELAKARFSKEVIPC' A
#
# COMPACT_ATOMS: atom_id res chain seq x y z
N MET A 1 -16.51 7.87 0.76
CA MET A 1 -15.03 7.77 0.79
C MET A 1 -14.52 8.98 1.56
N CYS A 2 -13.59 8.84 2.51
CA CYS A 2 -13.12 9.99 3.30
C CYS A 2 -12.13 10.82 2.47
N ASP A 3 -12.34 12.14 2.41
CA ASP A 3 -11.51 13.07 1.61
C ASP A 3 -10.06 13.18 2.12
N VAL A 4 -9.85 12.92 3.41
CA VAL A 4 -8.52 13.04 4.04
C VAL A 4 -7.64 11.83 3.69
N CYS A 5 -8.15 10.61 3.88
CA CYS A 5 -7.37 9.39 3.61
C CYS A 5 -7.65 8.76 2.24
N ASN A 6 -8.57 9.32 1.46
CA ASN A 6 -9.01 8.75 0.18
C ASN A 6 -9.39 7.27 0.31
N GLY A 7 -10.10 6.90 1.39
CA GLY A 7 -10.48 5.52 1.67
C GLY A 7 -9.35 4.56 2.07
N ARG A 8 -8.12 5.05 2.28
CA ARG A 8 -6.96 4.23 2.67
C ARG A 8 -6.86 3.99 4.18
N HIS A 9 -7.65 4.69 4.99
CA HIS A 9 -7.61 4.68 6.47
C HIS A 9 -6.29 5.16 7.09
N VAL A 10 -5.34 5.61 6.28
CA VAL A 10 -4.05 6.18 6.70
C VAL A 10 -3.79 7.48 5.94
N VAL A 11 -2.98 8.35 6.54
CA VAL A 11 -2.51 9.62 5.97
C VAL A 11 -0.98 9.64 5.98
N TYR A 12 -0.39 10.29 4.98
CA TYR A 12 1.05 10.44 4.86
C TYR A 12 1.43 11.86 5.27
N GLY A 13 2.26 11.99 6.30
CA GLY A 13 2.87 13.24 6.71
C GLY A 13 4.31 13.29 6.19
N TYR A 14 4.72 14.42 5.61
CA TYR A 14 6.09 14.62 5.18
C TYR A 14 6.84 15.47 6.19
N THR A 15 7.98 14.97 6.65
CA THR A 15 8.90 15.69 7.53
C THR A 15 10.24 15.88 6.82
N ARG A 16 11.11 16.72 7.39
CA ARG A 16 12.49 16.89 6.90
C ARG A 16 13.28 15.57 6.85
N PHE A 17 12.89 14.57 7.64
CA PHE A 17 13.60 13.30 7.78
C PHE A 17 12.91 12.12 7.08
N GLY A 18 11.79 12.35 6.39
CA GLY A 18 11.10 11.31 5.63
C GLY A 18 9.58 11.37 5.73
N THR A 19 8.96 10.26 5.33
CA THR A 19 7.50 10.11 5.29
C THR A 19 7.02 9.36 6.53
N MET A 20 6.12 9.96 7.30
CA MET A 20 5.41 9.33 8.40
C MET A 20 4.05 8.82 7.92
N ILE A 21 3.70 7.60 8.29
CA ILE A 21 2.39 7.00 8.02
C ILE A 21 1.61 7.01 9.32
N GLN A 22 0.46 7.67 9.33
CA GLN A 22 -0.38 7.82 10.51
C GLN A 22 -1.81 7.34 10.22
N PRO A 23 -2.55 6.84 11.22
CA PRO A 23 -3.97 6.53 11.03
C PRO A 23 -4.75 7.79 10.66
N CYS A 24 -5.80 7.65 9.85
CA CYS A 24 -6.66 8.77 9.50
C CYS A 24 -7.43 9.25 10.75
N PRO A 25 -7.38 10.54 11.10
CA PRO A 25 -8.06 11.05 12.29
C PRO A 25 -9.60 10.98 12.18
N ASN A 26 -10.13 10.91 10.95
CA ASN A 26 -11.58 10.93 10.69
C ASN A 26 -12.17 9.54 10.44
N CYS A 27 -11.34 8.50 10.33
CA CYS A 27 -11.80 7.15 10.00
C CYS A 27 -11.43 6.19 11.11
N ASN A 28 -12.31 5.21 11.34
CA ASN A 28 -11.96 4.06 12.16
C ASN A 28 -10.82 3.27 11.51
N PRO A 29 -10.03 2.53 12.31
CA PRO A 29 -9.06 1.58 11.79
C PRO A 29 -9.71 0.65 10.76
N LYS A 30 -8.96 0.32 9.72
CA LYS A 30 -9.46 -0.60 8.69
C LYS A 30 -9.76 -1.97 9.32
N PRO A 31 -10.92 -2.59 9.03
CA PRO A 31 -11.20 -3.95 9.47
C PRO A 31 -10.11 -4.91 9.01
N LYS A 32 -9.70 -5.82 9.91
CA LYS A 32 -8.60 -6.76 9.66
C LYS A 32 -8.84 -7.59 8.39
N GLU A 33 -10.06 -8.06 8.18
CA GLU A 33 -10.44 -8.87 7.02
C GLU A 33 -10.24 -8.12 5.70
N GLN A 34 -10.63 -6.84 5.64
CA GLN A 34 -10.43 -6.00 4.44
C GLN A 34 -8.95 -5.74 4.18
N TYR A 35 -8.17 -5.53 5.24
CA TYR A 35 -6.72 -5.36 5.12
C TYR A 35 -6.04 -6.62 4.58
N GLU A 36 -6.40 -7.80 5.11
CA GLU A 36 -5.86 -9.09 4.69
C GLU A 36 -6.20 -9.40 3.22
N GLN A 37 -7.43 -9.13 2.79
CA GLN A 37 -7.83 -9.28 1.38
C GLN A 37 -6.97 -8.41 0.45
N GLU A 38 -6.83 -7.12 0.76
CA GLU A 38 -6.00 -6.20 -0.04
C GLU A 38 -4.51 -6.56 -0.01
N TYR A 39 -4.03 -7.10 1.11
CA TYR A 39 -2.65 -7.57 1.21
C TYR A 39 -2.41 -8.77 0.29
N GLN A 40 -3.31 -9.76 0.30
CA GLN A 40 -3.21 -10.94 -0.57
C GLN A 40 -3.26 -10.55 -2.05
N GLU A 41 -4.13 -9.61 -2.44
CA GLU A 41 -4.18 -9.10 -3.81
C GLU A 41 -2.90 -8.39 -4.22
N ARG A 42 -2.33 -7.55 -3.34
CA ARG A 42 -1.05 -6.89 -3.59
C ARG A 42 0.09 -7.88 -3.74
N MET A 43 0.15 -8.91 -2.90
CA MET A 43 1.16 -9.95 -2.99
C MET A 43 1.06 -10.74 -4.30
N LYS A 44 -0.16 -11.10 -4.73
CA LYS A 44 -0.37 -11.75 -6.04
C LYS A 44 0.14 -10.88 -7.20
N ARG A 45 -0.17 -9.58 -7.20
CA ARG A 45 0.31 -8.65 -8.23
C ARG A 45 1.83 -8.49 -8.18
N PHE A 46 2.41 -8.45 -6.99
CA PHE A 46 3.86 -8.37 -6.80
C PHE A 46 4.56 -9.60 -7.38
N GLU A 47 4.10 -10.81 -7.08
CA GLU A 47 4.66 -12.04 -7.63
C GLU A 47 4.54 -12.11 -9.16
N LEU A 48 3.40 -11.70 -9.72
CA LEU A 48 3.22 -11.61 -11.17
C LEU A 48 4.19 -10.60 -11.81
N ALA A 49 4.38 -9.43 -11.21
CA ALA A 49 5.33 -8.44 -11.67
C ALA A 49 6.77 -8.96 -11.59
N LYS A 50 7.14 -9.58 -10.46
CA LYS A 50 8.45 -10.19 -10.25
C LYS A 50 8.76 -11.25 -11.31
N ALA A 51 7.82 -12.14 -11.62
CA ALA A 51 7.96 -13.15 -12.66
C ALA A 51 8.09 -12.57 -14.08
N ARG A 52 7.51 -11.39 -14.33
CA ARG A 52 7.65 -10.67 -15.59
C ARG A 52 9.04 -10.04 -15.72
N PHE A 53 9.48 -9.30 -14.70
CA PHE A 53 10.78 -8.62 -14.73
C PHE A 53 11.97 -9.57 -14.54
N SER A 54 11.81 -10.73 -13.91
CA SER A 54 12.87 -11.75 -13.83
C SER A 54 13.21 -12.37 -15.20
N LYS A 55 12.34 -12.22 -16.21
CA LYS A 55 12.59 -12.68 -17.59
C LYS A 55 13.22 -11.59 -18.47
N GLU A 56 13.26 -10.34 -18.02
CA GLU A 56 13.76 -9.17 -18.78
C GLU A 56 15.18 -8.74 -18.35
N VAL A 57 15.83 -9.46 -17.44
CA VAL A 57 17.26 -9.25 -17.14
C VAL A 57 18.08 -9.90 -18.26
N ILE A 58 18.16 -9.22 -19.41
CA ILE A 58 19.22 -9.45 -20.38
C ILE A 58 20.52 -8.98 -19.70
N PRO A 59 21.50 -9.86 -19.43
CA PRO A 59 22.79 -9.39 -18.96
C PRO A 59 23.38 -8.50 -20.04
N CYS A 60 23.72 -7.27 -19.67
CA CYS A 60 24.43 -6.30 -20.51
C CYS A 60 25.73 -6.89 -21.04
#